data_AF-A0A946CPD6-F1
#
_entry.id   AF-A0A946CPD6-F1
#
_cell.length_a   1.000
_cell.length_b   1.000
_cell.length_c   1.000
_cell.angle_alpha   90.00
_cell.angle_beta   90.00
_cell.angle_gamma   90.00
#
_symmetry.space_group_name_H-M   'P 1'
#
loop_
_entity.id
_entity.type
_entity.pdbx_description
1 polymer ?
#
loop_
_entity_poly.entity_id
_entity_poly.type
_entity_poly.pdbx_seq_one_letter_code
_entity_poly.pdbx_strand_id
1 'polypeptide(L)'
;LSLIGVPLTVGFISKWYLILGVLEKGMWPVAGLVVLGSLLAVIYIWRVIEAAYFKDPSNDTITEAPLSMLAPMWVMALASVYFGIDATRTLDIATSAAQTLLGGGAP
;
A
#
# COMPACT_ATOMS: atom_id res chain seq x y z
N LEU A 1 -5.27 3.75 3.76
CA LEU A 1 -5.89 2.52 3.22
C LEU A 1 -4.93 1.72 2.34
N SER A 2 -4.31 2.30 1.30
CA SER A 2 -3.33 1.55 0.49
C SER A 2 -2.13 1.02 1.29
N LEU A 3 -1.61 1.82 2.21
CA LEU A 3 -0.49 1.44 3.09
C LEU A 3 -0.77 0.23 3.99
N ILE A 4 -2.01 0.06 4.45
CA ILE A 4 -2.41 -1.07 5.31
C ILE A 4 -2.70 -2.34 4.54
N GLY A 5 -2.78 -2.26 3.21
CA GLY A 5 -3.03 -3.42 2.36
C GLY A 5 -4.48 -3.89 2.45
N VAL A 6 -5.44 -2.96 2.34
CA VAL A 6 -6.84 -3.36 2.11
C VAL A 6 -6.91 -4.08 0.75
N PRO A 7 -7.66 -5.18 0.62
CA PRO A 7 -7.92 -5.81 -0.68
C PRO A 7 -8.37 -4.74 -1.69
N LEU A 8 -7.79 -4.75 -2.90
CA LEU A 8 -7.92 -3.71 -3.96
C LEU A 8 -6.92 -2.55 -3.93
N THR A 9 -5.93 -2.55 -3.02
CA THR A 9 -4.90 -1.51 -2.99
C THR A 9 -3.53 -2.03 -3.39
N VAL A 10 -2.70 -1.17 -3.99
CA VAL A 10 -1.33 -1.50 -4.42
C VAL A 10 -0.50 -2.12 -3.29
N GLY A 11 -0.65 -1.61 -2.07
CA GLY A 11 0.09 -2.11 -0.90
C GLY A 11 -0.30 -3.53 -0.47
N PHE A 12 -1.50 -4.01 -0.81
CA PHE A 12 -1.89 -5.41 -0.58
C PHE A 12 -1.17 -6.33 -1.57
N ILE A 13 -1.20 -5.97 -2.86
CA ILE A 13 -0.61 -6.78 -3.94
C ILE A 13 0.88 -6.98 -3.72
N SER A 14 1.60 -5.92 -3.34
CA SER A 14 3.05 -6.02 -3.07
C SER A 14 3.35 -7.00 -1.91
N LYS A 15 2.61 -6.95 -0.81
CA LYS A 15 2.77 -7.90 0.32
C LYS A 15 2.37 -9.32 -0.06
N TRP A 16 1.34 -9.49 -0.89
CA TRP A 16 0.88 -10.80 -1.35
C TRP A 16 1.96 -11.52 -2.16
N TYR A 17 2.60 -10.81 -3.11
CA TYR A 17 3.71 -11.36 -3.89
C TYR A 17 4.94 -11.68 -3.03
N LEU A 18 5.22 -10.88 -1.99
CA LEU A 18 6.26 -11.20 -1.01
C LEU A 18 5.93 -12.49 -0.25
N ILE A 19 4.71 -12.65 0.24
CA ILE A 19 4.30 -13.88 0.94
C ILE A 19 4.42 -15.08 0.00
N LEU A 20 3.92 -14.99 -1.24
CA LEU A 20 4.04 -16.07 -2.23
C LEU A 20 5.50 -16.46 -2.49
N GLY A 21 6.38 -15.51 -2.81
CA GLY A 21 7.78 -15.81 -3.11
C GLY A 21 8.56 -16.39 -1.91
N VAL A 22 8.19 -16.00 -0.70
CA VAL A 22 8.80 -16.52 0.54
C VAL A 22 8.30 -17.94 0.85
N LEU A 23 7.00 -18.21 0.60
CA LEU A 23 6.42 -19.55 0.73
C LEU A 23 6.99 -20.53 -0.30
N GLU A 24 7.19 -20.10 -1.55
CA GLU A 24 7.86 -20.89 -2.58
C GLU A 24 9.28 -21.28 -2.20
N LYS A 25 9.98 -20.42 -1.44
CA LYS A 25 11.31 -20.72 -0.89
C LYS A 25 11.29 -21.49 0.44
N GLY A 26 10.11 -21.90 0.92
CA GLY A 26 9.94 -22.63 2.19
C GLY A 26 10.25 -21.80 3.44
N MET A 27 10.33 -20.48 3.33
CA MET A 27 10.72 -19.57 4.41
C MET A 27 9.52 -19.14 5.27
N TRP A 28 8.78 -20.10 5.81
CA TRP A 28 7.56 -19.87 6.61
C TRP A 28 7.66 -18.80 7.71
N PRO A 29 8.77 -18.68 8.48
CA PRO A 29 8.90 -17.63 9.49
C PRO A 29 8.85 -16.21 8.91
N VAL A 30 9.40 -16.01 7.72
CA VAL A 30 9.42 -14.70 7.06
C VAL A 30 8.04 -14.35 6.53
N ALA A 31 7.28 -15.33 6.03
CA ALA A 31 5.87 -15.13 5.67
C ALA A 31 5.05 -14.67 6.89
N GLY A 32 5.25 -15.32 8.04
CA GLY A 32 4.66 -14.91 9.31
C GLY A 32 5.03 -13.47 9.70
N LEU A 33 6.30 -13.09 9.55
CA LEU A 33 6.75 -11.73 9.83
C LEU A 33 6.07 -10.68 8.95
N VAL A 34 5.90 -10.96 7.66
CA VAL A 34 5.20 -10.06 6.72
C VAL A 34 3.73 -9.88 7.12
N VAL A 35 3.04 -10.97 7.48
CA VAL A 35 1.65 -10.93 7.95
C VAL A 35 1.53 -10.12 9.25
N LEU A 36 2.40 -10.39 10.23
CA LEU A 36 2.44 -9.66 11.50
C LEU A 36 2.70 -8.17 11.30
N GLY A 37 3.67 -7.80 10.45
CA GLY A 37 3.93 -6.41 10.10
C GLY A 37 2.72 -5.73 9.46
N SER A 38 1.95 -6.46 8.65
CA SER A 38 0.72 -5.94 8.07
C SER A 38 -0.39 -5.72 9.11
N LEU A 39 -0.54 -6.64 10.07
CA LEU A 39 -1.48 -6.48 11.18
C LEU A 39 -1.12 -5.27 12.06
N LEU A 40 0.16 -5.11 12.38
CA LEU A 40 0.64 -3.94 13.11
C LEU A 40 0.31 -2.65 12.36
N ALA A 41 0.56 -2.59 11.05
CA ALA A 41 0.21 -1.43 10.24
C ALA A 41 -1.28 -1.07 10.34
N VAL A 42 -2.18 -2.07 10.36
CA VAL A 42 -3.63 -1.85 10.52
C VAL A 42 -3.92 -1.22 11.88
N ILE A 43 -3.35 -1.75 12.96
CA ILE A 43 -3.53 -1.20 14.31
C ILE A 43 -3.05 0.26 14.38
N TYR A 44 -1.91 0.57 13.78
CA TYR A 44 -1.39 1.94 13.76
C TYR A 44 -2.29 2.91 12.99
N ILE A 45 -2.77 2.53 11.80
CA ILE A 45 -3.68 3.39 11.02
C ILE A 45 -5.05 3.51 11.69
N TRP A 46 -5.53 2.47 12.38
CA TRP A 46 -6.78 2.53 13.13
C TRP A 46 -6.79 3.69 14.12
N ARG A 47 -5.69 3.89 14.87
CA ARG A 47 -5.55 5.03 15.79
C ARG A 47 -5.64 6.39 15.08
N VAL A 48 -5.17 6.48 13.84
CA VAL A 48 -5.28 7.70 13.02
C VAL A 48 -6.72 7.94 12.59
N ILE A 49 -7.43 6.89 12.16
CA ILE A 49 -8.85 6.96 11.81
C ILE A 49 -9.67 7.41 13.01
N GLU A 50 -9.40 6.83 14.18
CA GLU A 50 -10.05 7.19 15.44
C GLU A 50 -9.84 8.67 15.75
N ALA A 51 -8.60 9.16 15.70
CA ALA A 51 -8.29 10.57 15.94
C ALA A 51 -8.89 11.53 14.90
N ALA A 52 -9.08 11.08 13.66
CA ALA A 52 -9.60 11.91 12.57
C ALA A 52 -11.13 11.99 12.55
N TYR A 53 -11.84 10.91 12.92
CA TYR A 53 -13.30 10.82 12.80
C TYR A 53 -14.05 10.90 14.13
N PHE A 54 -13.43 10.48 15.24
CA PHE A 54 -14.12 10.35 16.54
C PHE A 54 -13.68 11.40 17.56
N LYS A 55 -12.82 12.34 17.16
CA LYS A 55 -12.40 13.45 18.01
C LYS A 55 -13.39 14.60 17.85
N ASP A 56 -13.92 15.09 18.98
CA ASP A 56 -14.86 16.21 18.96
C ASP A 56 -14.26 17.42 18.23
N PRO A 57 -15.03 18.07 17.34
CA PRO A 57 -14.56 19.27 16.65
C PRO A 57 -14.24 20.35 17.69
N SER A 58 -13.03 20.92 17.63
CA SER A 58 -12.75 22.14 18.38
C SER A 58 -13.63 23.26 17.83
N ASN A 59 -14.10 24.17 18.69
CA ASN A 59 -14.96 25.32 18.35
C ASN A 59 -14.28 26.37 17.43
N ASP A 60 -13.21 26.01 16.74
CA ASP A 60 -12.51 26.89 15.82
C ASP A 60 -13.19 26.87 14.45
N THR A 61 -13.30 28.03 13.81
CA THR A 61 -13.74 28.14 12.42
C THR A 61 -12.73 27.47 11.50
N ILE A 62 -12.98 26.20 11.17
CA ILE A 62 -12.18 25.42 10.22
C ILE A 62 -12.39 26.00 8.83
N THR A 63 -11.33 26.54 8.23
CA THR A 63 -11.34 26.96 6.81
C THR A 63 -11.01 25.74 5.95
N GLU A 64 -11.82 25.45 4.92
CA GLU A 64 -11.53 24.33 4.01
C GLU A 64 -10.15 24.49 3.34
N ALA A 65 -9.50 23.35 3.04
CA ALA A 65 -8.21 23.35 2.39
C ALA A 65 -8.27 24.03 1.01
N PRO A 66 -7.30 24.88 0.64
CA PRO A 66 -7.28 25.54 -0.65
C PRO A 66 -7.22 24.52 -1.81
N LEU A 67 -7.86 24.86 -2.93
CA LEU A 67 -7.97 24.01 -4.12
C LEU A 67 -6.62 23.49 -4.66
N SER A 68 -5.54 24.25 -4.46
CA SER A 68 -4.17 23.85 -4.82
C SER A 68 -3.63 22.65 -4.01
N MET A 69 -4.20 22.36 -2.83
CA MET A 69 -3.88 21.19 -2.00
C MET A 69 -4.84 20.03 -2.26
N LEU A 70 -6.11 20.31 -2.57
CA LEU A 70 -7.11 19.30 -2.89
C LEU A 70 -6.81 18.59 -4.22
N ALA A 71 -6.41 19.33 -5.25
CA ALA A 71 -6.15 18.74 -6.57
C ALA A 71 -5.05 17.65 -6.55
N PRO A 72 -3.85 17.89 -5.99
CA PRO A 72 -2.83 16.84 -5.86
C PRO A 72 -3.29 15.65 -5.01
N MET A 73 -4.04 15.90 -3.95
CA MET A 73 -4.53 14.85 -3.05
C MET A 73 -5.47 13.89 -3.77
N TRP A 74 -6.41 14.42 -4.56
CA TRP A 74 -7.32 13.63 -5.37
C TRP A 74 -6.59 12.88 -6.49
N VAL A 75 -5.61 13.51 -7.15
CA VAL A 75 -4.78 12.84 -8.16
C VAL A 75 -4.05 11.64 -7.56
N MET A 76 -3.42 11.80 -6.39
CA MET A 76 -2.71 10.70 -5.71
C MET A 76 -3.67 9.62 -5.21
N ALA A 77 -4.84 10.00 -4.70
CA ALA A 77 -5.87 9.05 -4.28
C ALA A 77 -6.35 8.21 -5.47
N LEU A 78 -6.72 8.85 -6.58
CA LEU A 78 -7.17 8.17 -7.80
C LEU A 78 -6.07 7.29 -8.39
N ALA A 79 -4.83 7.77 -8.46
CA ALA A 79 -3.70 6.97 -8.91
C ALA A 79 -3.51 5.72 -8.04
N SER A 80 -3.63 5.85 -6.70
CA SER A 80 -3.49 4.72 -5.79
C SER A 80 -4.57 3.63 -5.97
N VAL A 81 -5.78 4.03 -6.39
CA VAL A 81 -6.88 3.12 -6.70
C VAL A 81 -6.69 2.51 -8.10
N TYR A 82 -6.34 3.33 -9.09
CA TYR A 82 -6.09 2.89 -10.46
C TYR A 82 -5.00 1.82 -10.52
N PHE A 83 -3.83 2.06 -9.90
CA PHE A 83 -2.76 1.08 -9.81
C PHE A 83 -3.12 -0.13 -8.94
N GLY A 84 -4.08 -0.01 -8.03
CA GLY A 84 -4.58 -1.12 -7.23
C GLY A 84 -5.44 -2.09 -8.04
N ILE A 85 -6.17 -1.58 -9.04
CA ILE A 85 -7.02 -2.36 -9.94
C ILE A 85 -6.22 -2.90 -11.12
N ASP A 86 -5.46 -2.05 -11.83
CA ASP A 86 -4.58 -2.46 -12.94
C ASP A 86 -3.15 -2.65 -12.45
N ALA A 87 -3.00 -3.48 -11.43
CA ALA A 87 -1.68 -3.78 -10.86
C ALA A 87 -0.78 -4.55 -11.81
N THR A 88 -1.35 -5.17 -12.85
CA THR A 88 -0.65 -5.97 -13.87
C THR A 88 0.51 -5.22 -14.50
N ARG A 89 0.29 -3.96 -14.93
CA ARG A 89 1.33 -3.15 -15.58
C ARG A 89 2.50 -2.85 -14.64
N THR A 90 2.22 -2.62 -13.37
CA THR A 90 3.25 -2.37 -12.35
C THR A 90 4.01 -3.64 -12.02
N LEU A 91 3.32 -4.79 -11.95
CA LEU A 91 3.91 -6.10 -11.70
C LEU A 91 4.83 -6.54 -12.84
N ASP A 92 4.46 -6.30 -14.08
CA ASP A 92 5.28 -6.64 -15.25
C ASP A 92 6.62 -5.91 -15.20
N ILE A 93 6.60 -4.60 -14.95
CA ILE A 93 7.82 -3.78 -14.82
C ILE A 93 8.67 -4.25 -13.64
N ALA A 94 8.05 -4.51 -12.48
CA ALA A 94 8.77 -4.98 -11.30
C ALA A 94 9.43 -6.35 -11.54
N THR A 95 8.75 -7.24 -12.26
CA THR A 95 9.25 -8.58 -12.58
C THR A 95 10.42 -8.50 -13.58
N SER A 96 10.31 -7.67 -14.61
CA SER A 96 11.42 -7.43 -15.56
C SER A 96 12.65 -6.82 -14.88
N ALA A 97 12.45 -5.88 -13.95
CA ALA A 97 13.55 -5.31 -13.17
C ALA A 97 14.19 -6.36 -12.23
N ALA A 98 13.39 -7.17 -11.56
CA ALA A 98 13.88 -8.25 -10.70
C ALA A 98 14.67 -9.31 -11.50
N GLN A 99 14.20 -9.68 -12.69
CA GLN A 99 14.94 -10.57 -13.59
C GLN A 99 16.29 -9.98 -14.00
N THR A 100 16.33 -8.69 -14.35
CA THR A 100 17.59 -7.99 -14.70
C THR A 100 18.57 -7.99 -13.52
N LEU A 101 18.09 -7.74 -12.30
CA LEU A 101 18.92 -7.70 -11.08
C LEU A 101 19.40 -9.07 -10.61
N LEU A 102 18.59 -10.12 -10.79
CA LEU A 102 18.90 -11.49 -10.34
C LEU A 102 19.69 -12.30 -11.39
N GLY A 103 20.16 -11.68 -12.47
CA GLY A 103 21.04 -12.30 -13.47
C GLY A 103 20.33 -12.85 -14.71
N GLY A 104 19.05 -12.53 -14.92
CA GLY A 104 18.33 -12.72 -16.17
C GLY A 104 18.73 -11.69 -17.22
N GLY A 105 20.02 -11.67 -17.60
CA GLY A 105 20.39 -11.23 -18.94
C GLY A 105 19.84 -12.26 -19.91
N ALA A 106 19.07 -11.82 -20.91
CA ALA A 106 18.79 -12.66 -22.06
C ALA A 106 20.13 -13.13 -22.68
N PRO A 107 20.18 -14.30 -23.34
CA PRO A 107 21.13 -14.47 -24.43
C PRO A 107 20.92 -13.39 -25.51
#